data_AF-A0A7V6UX69-F1
#
_entry.id   AF-A0A7V6UX69-F1
#
_cell.length_a   1.000
_cell.length_b   1.000
_cell.length_c   1.000
_cell.angle_alpha   90.00
_cell.angle_beta   90.00
_cell.angle_gamma   90.00
#
_symmetry.space_group_name_H-M   'P 1'
#
loop_
_entity.id
_entity.type
_entity.pdbx_description
1 polymer ?
#
loop_
_entity_poly.entity_id
_entity_poly.type
_entity_poly.pdbx_seq_one_letter_code
_entity_poly.pdbx_strand_id
1 'polypeptide(L)'
;SDLENSAAIDGCGPISTFWRIMFPLAQPGIITVTIFNFIIIWNEFFMSMIFANDAKIRPIAVGLFNMLQGMKYSGDWGGMFASAVIVFAPTFILYLFLSNRIIAFITSGAIKG
;
A
#
# COMPACT_ATOMS: atom_id res chain seq x y z
N SER A 1 8.38 -26.47 8.81
CA SER A 1 8.50 -27.64 9.68
C SER A 1 9.88 -27.71 10.34
N ASP A 2 10.99 -27.66 9.59
CA ASP A 2 12.33 -27.85 10.19
C ASP A 2 12.73 -26.73 11.17
N LEU A 3 12.40 -25.47 10.89
CA LEU A 3 12.68 -24.33 11.78
C LEU A 3 11.90 -24.41 13.10
N GLU A 4 10.67 -24.90 13.07
CA GLU A 4 9.82 -25.03 14.25
C GLU A 4 10.25 -26.22 15.11
N ASN A 5 10.58 -27.35 14.47
CA ASN A 5 11.15 -28.51 15.14
C ASN A 5 12.52 -28.19 15.78
N SER A 6 13.37 -27.41 15.10
CA SER A 6 14.66 -26.98 15.64
C SER A 6 14.48 -26.04 16.85
N ALA A 7 13.54 -25.09 16.77
CA ALA A 7 13.23 -24.21 17.90
C ALA A 7 12.64 -24.97 19.11
N ALA A 8 11.86 -26.02 18.86
CA ALA A 8 11.35 -26.90 19.90
C ALA A 8 12.46 -27.74 20.55
N ILE A 9 13.43 -28.22 19.76
CA ILE A 9 14.63 -28.93 20.25
C ILE A 9 15.49 -27.99 21.12
N ASP A 10 15.59 -26.71 20.76
CA ASP A 10 16.30 -25.68 21.53
C ASP A 10 15.53 -25.17 22.77
N GLY A 11 14.39 -25.79 23.11
CA GLY A 11 13.58 -25.44 24.29
C GLY A 11 12.82 -24.12 24.17
N CYS A 12 12.69 -23.55 22.97
CA CYS A 12 11.92 -22.33 22.74
C CYS A 12 10.41 -22.64 22.79
N GLY A 13 9.69 -21.96 23.70
CA GLY A 13 8.23 -22.11 23.78
C GLY A 13 7.51 -21.60 22.51
N PRO A 14 6.29 -22.10 22.19
CA PRO A 14 5.60 -21.82 20.93
C PRO A 14 5.41 -20.32 20.62
N ILE A 15 5.10 -19.53 21.65
CA ILE A 15 4.92 -18.08 21.54
C ILE A 15 6.25 -17.38 21.18
N SER A 16 7.36 -17.82 21.77
CA SER A 16 8.69 -17.29 21.48
C SER A 16 9.11 -17.64 20.05
N THR A 17 8.88 -18.88 19.62
CA THR A 17 9.14 -19.35 18.26
C THR A 17 8.36 -18.52 17.23
N PHE A 18 7.08 -18.24 17.48
CA PHE A 18 6.28 -17.41 16.59
C PHE A 18 6.85 -15.99 16.44
N TRP A 19 7.06 -15.27 17.53
CA TRP A 19 7.47 -13.86 17.48
C TRP A 19 8.93 -13.65 17.08
N ARG A 20 9.83 -14.57 17.43
CA ARG A 20 11.28 -14.42 17.14
C ARG A 20 11.72 -15.05 15.83
N ILE A 21 11.03 -16.08 15.36
CA ILE A 21 11.46 -16.84 14.18
C ILE A 21 10.46 -16.68 13.05
N MET A 22 9.19 -17.04 13.26
CA MET A 22 8.20 -17.05 12.19
C MET A 22 7.83 -15.63 11.72
N PHE A 23 7.63 -14.70 12.65
CA PHE A 23 7.19 -13.35 12.34
C PHE A 23 8.22 -12.54 11.53
N PRO A 24 9.53 -12.51 11.88
CA PRO A 24 10.55 -11.86 11.05
C PRO A 24 10.71 -12.49 9.67
N LEU A 25 10.57 -13.82 9.56
CA LEU A 25 10.59 -14.51 8.27
C LEU A 25 9.42 -14.11 7.37
N ALA A 26 8.25 -13.84 7.95
CA ALA A 26 7.06 -13.38 7.23
C ALA A 26 7.07 -11.88 6.90
N GLN A 27 7.92 -11.08 7.57
CA GLN A 27 8.02 -9.63 7.43
C GLN A 27 8.10 -9.12 5.97
N PRO A 28 8.92 -9.68 5.04
CA PRO A 28 8.93 -9.24 3.65
C PRO A 28 7.58 -9.45 2.93
N GLY A 29 6.86 -10.53 3.25
CA GLY A 29 5.52 -10.78 2.73
C GLY A 29 4.49 -9.80 3.29
N ILE A 30 4.52 -9.55 4.60
CA ILE A 30 3.64 -8.59 5.27
C ILE A 30 3.80 -7.19 4.66
N ILE A 31 5.05 -6.72 4.54
CA ILE A 31 5.36 -5.40 3.95
C ILE A 31 4.74 -5.30 2.55
N THR A 32 4.91 -6.33 1.73
CA THR A 32 4.38 -6.37 0.35
C THR A 32 2.86 -6.26 0.32
N VAL A 33 2.16 -7.08 1.12
CA VAL A 33 0.69 -7.05 1.22
C VAL A 33 0.19 -5.71 1.73
N THR A 34 0.84 -5.14 2.74
CA THR A 34 0.49 -3.82 3.28
C THR A 34 0.60 -2.72 2.22
N ILE A 35 1.64 -2.75 1.37
CA ILE A 35 1.80 -1.74 0.33
C ILE A 35 0.73 -1.90 -0.76
N PHE A 36 0.47 -3.11 -1.24
CA PHE A 36 -0.60 -3.33 -2.22
C PHE A 36 -1.95 -2.91 -1.67
N ASN A 37 -2.23 -3.21 -0.40
CA ASN A 37 -3.44 -2.79 0.28
C ASN A 37 -3.53 -1.26 0.38
N PHE A 38 -2.43 -0.57 0.75
CA PHE A 38 -2.37 0.88 0.75
C PHE A 38 -2.67 1.47 -0.63
N ILE A 39 -2.10 0.92 -1.71
CA ILE A 39 -2.35 1.40 -3.07
C ILE A 39 -3.85 1.27 -3.40
N ILE A 40 -4.48 0.16 -3.05
CA ILE A 40 -5.92 -0.04 -3.28
C ILE A 40 -6.74 0.99 -2.50
N ILE A 41 -6.51 1.12 -1.19
CA ILE A 41 -7.27 2.04 -0.34
C ILE A 41 -7.04 3.50 -0.75
N TRP A 42 -5.81 3.87 -1.10
CA TRP A 42 -5.48 5.23 -1.53
C TRP A 42 -6.18 5.61 -2.83
N ASN A 43 -6.29 4.68 -3.77
CA ASN A 43 -6.97 4.90 -5.05
C ASN A 43 -8.48 4.63 -4.98
N GLU A 44 -9.02 4.22 -3.83
CA GLU A 44 -10.44 3.89 -3.68
C GLU A 44 -11.29 5.16 -3.73
N PHE A 45 -11.89 5.39 -4.89
CA PHE A 45 -12.70 6.57 -5.17
C PHE A 45 -14.20 6.32 -5.00
N PHE A 46 -14.68 5.16 -5.41
CA PHE A 46 -16.11 4.91 -5.59
C PHE A 46 -16.82 4.77 -4.25
N MET A 47 -16.29 3.93 -3.36
CA MET A 47 -16.82 3.77 -2.01
C MET A 47 -16.74 5.10 -1.24
N SER A 48 -15.62 5.81 -1.41
CA SER A 48 -15.40 7.12 -0.80
C SER A 48 -16.44 8.16 -1.24
N MET A 49 -16.78 8.21 -2.53
CA MET A 49 -17.80 9.13 -3.04
C MET A 49 -19.20 8.83 -2.49
N ILE A 50 -19.54 7.55 -2.30
CA ILE A 50 -20.86 7.13 -1.82
C ILE A 50 -21.01 7.39 -0.31
N PHE A 51 -19.99 7.03 0.48
CA PHE A 51 -20.10 7.01 1.94
C PHE A 51 -19.53 8.27 2.62
N ALA A 52 -18.53 8.94 2.05
CA ALA A 52 -17.90 10.13 2.66
C ALA A 52 -18.66 11.42 2.31
N ASN A 53 -19.85 11.56 2.89
CA ASN A 53 -20.71 12.72 2.64
C ASN A 53 -20.23 14.01 3.34
N ASP A 54 -19.57 13.90 4.50
CA ASP A 54 -19.01 15.05 5.22
C ASP A 54 -17.66 15.49 4.61
N ALA A 55 -17.53 16.79 4.33
CA ALA A 55 -16.33 17.40 3.77
C ALA A 55 -15.07 17.17 4.62
N LYS A 56 -15.19 16.98 5.94
CA LYS A 56 -14.04 16.75 6.85
C LYS A 56 -13.40 15.38 6.72
N ILE A 57 -14.13 14.40 6.19
CA ILE A 57 -13.67 13.01 6.05
C ILE A 57 -13.51 12.60 4.58
N ARG A 58 -13.69 13.53 3.64
CA ARG A 58 -13.60 13.23 2.21
C ARG A 58 -12.16 12.93 1.80
N PRO A 59 -11.92 11.78 1.16
CA PRO A 59 -10.60 11.47 0.61
C PRO A 59 -10.19 12.43 -0.51
N ILE A 60 -8.88 12.59 -0.68
CA ILE A 60 -8.29 13.54 -1.65
C ILE A 60 -8.75 13.24 -3.09
N ALA A 61 -9.00 11.97 -3.43
CA ALA A 61 -9.56 11.56 -4.72
C ALA A 61 -10.94 12.19 -5.00
N VAL A 62 -11.80 12.31 -3.98
CA VAL A 62 -13.10 13.00 -4.09
C VAL A 62 -12.90 14.51 -4.23
N GLY A 63 -11.89 15.07 -3.56
CA GLY A 63 -11.48 16.47 -3.73
C GLY A 63 -11.07 16.80 -5.17
N LEU A 64 -10.27 15.94 -5.81
CA LEU A 64 -9.90 16.09 -7.22
C LEU A 64 -11.12 16.09 -8.13
N PHE A 65 -12.09 15.19 -7.90
CA PHE A 65 -13.34 15.17 -8.66
C PHE A 65 -14.14 16.46 -8.52
N ASN A 66 -14.19 17.05 -7.32
CA ASN A 66 -14.84 18.35 -7.12
C ASN A 66 -14.13 19.47 -7.87
N MET A 67 -12.79 19.46 -7.96
CA MET A 67 -12.06 20.43 -8.79
C MET A 67 -12.33 20.24 -10.29
N LEU A 68 -12.41 18.99 -10.76
CA LEU A 68 -12.80 18.69 -12.15
C LEU A 68 -14.21 19.24 -12.48
N GLN A 69 -15.15 19.10 -11.55
CA GLN A 69 -16.51 19.64 -11.69
C GLN A 69 -16.52 21.18 -11.65
N GLY A 70 -15.76 21.78 -10.72
CA GLY A 70 -15.61 23.22 -10.59
C GLY A 70 -14.93 23.88 -11.80
N MET A 71 -14.09 23.14 -12.51
CA MET A 71 -13.41 23.61 -13.72
C MET A 71 -14.37 24.07 -14.82
N LYS A 72 -15.57 23.46 -14.90
CA LYS A 72 -16.63 23.88 -15.84
C LYS A 72 -17.07 25.34 -15.63
N TYR A 73 -16.80 25.90 -14.45
CA TYR A 73 -17.22 27.24 -14.05
C TYR A 73 -16.03 28.17 -13.79
N SER A 74 -14.91 27.67 -13.25
CA SER A 74 -13.77 28.50 -12.86
C SER A 74 -12.72 28.70 -13.97
N GLY A 75 -12.55 27.74 -14.89
CA GLY A 75 -11.45 27.76 -15.87
C GLY A 75 -10.04 27.60 -15.26
N ASP A 76 -9.92 27.20 -13.99
CA ASP A 76 -8.64 27.06 -13.29
C ASP A 76 -7.96 25.72 -13.61
N TRP A 77 -7.20 25.72 -14.70
CA TRP A 77 -6.35 24.58 -15.08
C TRP A 77 -5.17 24.36 -14.13
N GLY A 78 -4.64 25.42 -13.54
CA GLY A 78 -3.49 25.34 -12.63
C GLY A 78 -3.82 24.55 -11.37
N GLY A 79 -4.93 24.88 -10.71
CA GLY A 79 -5.43 24.16 -9.54
C GLY A 79 -5.81 22.71 -9.84
N MET A 80 -6.36 22.44 -11.02
CA MET A 80 -6.70 21.08 -11.45
C MET A 80 -5.46 20.20 -11.62
N PHE A 81 -4.44 20.67 -12.36
CA PHE A 81 -3.21 19.90 -12.56
C PHE A 81 -2.42 19.73 -11.25
N ALA A 82 -2.37 20.76 -10.40
CA ALA A 82 -1.75 20.66 -9.09
C ALA A 82 -2.41 19.55 -8.24
N SER A 83 -3.74 19.48 -8.25
CA SER A 83 -4.49 18.45 -7.51
C SER A 83 -4.27 17.06 -8.07
N ALA A 84 -4.18 16.90 -9.39
CA ALA A 84 -3.87 15.63 -10.01
C ALA A 84 -2.48 15.12 -9.60
N VAL A 85 -1.48 16.00 -9.57
CA VAL A 85 -0.12 15.68 -9.11
C VAL A 85 -0.12 15.28 -7.63
N ILE A 86 -0.85 15.99 -6.76
CA ILE A 86 -0.94 15.67 -5.33
C ILE A 86 -1.57 14.28 -5.11
N VAL A 87 -2.64 13.94 -5.83
CA VAL A 87 -3.28 12.62 -5.73
C VAL A 87 -2.36 11.49 -6.22
N PHE A 88 -1.61 11.74 -7.29
CA PHE A 88 -0.68 10.79 -7.90
C PHE A 88 0.63 10.59 -7.11
N ALA A 89 1.12 11.63 -6.43
CA ALA A 89 2.45 11.60 -5.81
C ALA A 89 2.68 10.45 -4.82
N PRO A 90 1.76 10.09 -3.91
CA PRO A 90 2.00 9.03 -2.93
C PRO A 90 2.14 7.64 -3.55
N THR A 91 1.31 7.31 -4.54
CA THR A 91 1.39 6.03 -5.25
C THR A 91 2.65 5.96 -6.11
N PHE A 92 3.05 7.08 -6.71
CA PHE A 92 4.30 7.19 -7.46
C PHE A 92 5.53 7.01 -6.56
N ILE A 93 5.57 7.66 -5.40
CA ILE A 93 6.65 7.52 -4.41
C ILE A 93 6.76 6.06 -3.97
N LEU A 94 5.65 5.40 -3.65
CA LEU A 94 5.65 3.98 -3.31
C LEU A 94 6.20 3.13 -4.46
N TYR A 95 5.75 3.37 -5.69
CA TYR A 95 6.28 2.65 -6.84
C TYR A 95 7.81 2.76 -6.95
N LEU A 96 8.40 3.94 -6.74
CA LEU A 96 9.85 4.11 -6.77
C LEU A 96 10.56 3.23 -5.72
N PHE A 97 10.04 3.16 -4.50
CA PHE A 97 10.62 2.32 -3.44
C PHE A 97 10.42 0.82 -3.68
N LEU A 98 9.31 0.43 -4.33
CA LEU A 98 8.95 -0.97 -4.51
C LEU A 98 9.48 -1.58 -5.79
N SER A 99 9.69 -0.80 -6.85
CA SER A 99 10.10 -1.27 -8.17
C SER A 99 11.26 -2.26 -8.10
N ASN A 100 12.34 -1.90 -7.39
CA ASN A 100 13.51 -2.76 -7.20
C ASN A 100 13.22 -4.01 -6.35
N ARG A 101 12.34 -3.90 -5.34
CA ARG A 101 11.97 -5.04 -4.47
C ARG A 101 11.05 -6.03 -5.16
N ILE A 102 10.13 -5.55 -5.99
CA ILE A 102 9.24 -6.38 -6.80
C ILE A 102 10.07 -7.18 -7.82
N ILE A 103 11.03 -6.53 -8.50
CA ILE A 103 11.93 -7.21 -9.44
C ILE A 103 12.76 -8.28 -8.73
N ALA A 104 13.34 -7.95 -7.56
CA ALA A 104 14.11 -8.91 -6.75
C ALA A 104 13.26 -10.08 -6.23
N PHE A 105 12.00 -9.84 -5.86
CA PHE A 105 11.07 -10.88 -5.43
C PHE A 105 10.76 -11.86 -6.57
N ILE A 106 10.41 -11.34 -7.75
CA ILE A 106 10.07 -12.14 -8.94
C ILE A 106 11.28 -12.99 -9.37
N THR A 107 12.49 -12.41 -9.40
CA THR A 107 13.70 -13.15 -9.77
C THR A 107 14.10 -14.18 -8.72
N SER A 108 13.93 -13.89 -7.43
CA SER A 108 14.22 -14.85 -6.34
C SER A 108 13.29 -16.07 -6.34
N GLY A 109 12.04 -15.89 -6.78
CA GLY A 109 11.09 -16.99 -6.99
C GLY A 109 11.39 -17.81 -8.23
N ALA A 110 11.93 -17.19 -9.28
CA ALA A 110 12.28 -17.86 -10.55
C ALA A 110 13.54 -18.74 -10.46
N ILE A 111 14.49 -18.43 -9.57
CA ILE A 111 15.75 -19.19 -9.41
C ILE A 111 15.66 -20.37 -8.42
N LYS A 112 14.51 -20.55 -7.73
CA LYS A 112 14.25 -21.69 -6.84
C LYS A 112 13.32 -22.75 -7.43
N GLY A 113 12.98 -22.62 -8.72
CA GLY A 113 12.33 -23.67 -9.51
C GLY A 113 13.34 -24.61 -10.15
#